data_AF-A0A938UAB8-F1
#
_entry.id   AF-A0A938UAB8-F1
#
_cell.length_a   1.000
_cell.length_b   1.000
_cell.length_c   1.000
_cell.angle_alpha   90.00
_cell.angle_beta   90.00
_cell.angle_gamma   90.00
#
_symmetry.space_group_name_H-M   'P 1'
#
loop_
_entity.id
_entity.type
_entity.pdbx_description
1 polymer ?
#
loop_
_entity_poly.entity_id
_entity_poly.type
_entity_poly.pdbx_seq_one_letter_code
_entity_poly.pdbx_strand_id
1 'polypeptide(L)'
;TVPIFFPLIKMLGFDPIWFGILIALLVEMAMISPPIGMNVYVIAGVAKDVPMETIFKGILPFVLTMFLFIILIIAFPQIVLFLPKLIS
;
A
#
# COMPACT_ATOMS: atom_id res chain seq x y z
N THR A 1 2.63 -5.45 12.19
CA THR A 1 4.09 -5.44 11.92
C THR A 1 4.75 -4.08 12.14
N VAL A 2 4.00 -2.96 12.12
CA VAL A 2 4.47 -1.60 12.47
C VAL A 2 5.31 -1.50 13.75
N PRO A 3 4.99 -2.17 14.89
CA PRO A 3 5.69 -1.93 16.15
C PRO A 3 7.15 -2.35 16.19
N ILE A 4 7.54 -3.34 15.38
CA ILE A 4 8.89 -3.89 15.36
C ILE A 4 9.86 -2.92 14.67
N PHE A 5 9.41 -2.29 13.58
CA PHE A 5 10.24 -1.34 12.82
C PHE A 5 10.21 0.08 13.39
N PHE A 6 9.19 0.43 14.17
CA PHE A 6 9.03 1.76 14.76
C PHE A 6 10.26 2.32 15.51
N PRO A 7 10.89 1.58 16.46
CA PRO A 7 12.09 2.07 17.12
C PRO A 7 13.28 2.23 16.15
N LEU A 8 13.39 1.35 15.14
CA LEU A 8 14.45 1.40 14.13
C LEU A 8 14.35 2.67 13.28
N ILE A 9 13.13 3.00 12.84
CA ILE A 9 12.85 4.19 12.01
C ILE A 9 13.16 5.47 12.78
N LYS A 10 12.81 5.54 14.07
CA LYS A 10 13.20 6.66 14.93
C LYS A 10 14.71 6.76 15.12
N MET A 11 15.41 5.64 15.30
CA MET A 11 16.89 5.63 15.42
C MET A 11 17.57 6.12 14.14
N LEU A 12 17.02 5.79 12.97
CA LEU A 12 17.51 6.23 11.66
C LEU A 12 17.16 7.68 11.32
N GLY A 13 16.40 8.38 12.17
CA GLY A 13 15.99 9.78 11.96
C GLY A 13 14.86 9.97 10.95
N PHE A 14 14.14 8.91 10.58
CA PHE A 14 13.00 8.98 9.68
C PHE A 14 11.72 9.39 10.42
N ASP A 15 10.83 10.08 9.71
CA ASP A 15 9.52 10.47 10.23
C ASP A 15 8.60 9.23 10.37
N PRO A 16 8.08 8.94 11.58
CA PRO A 16 7.23 7.77 11.81
C PRO A 16 5.90 7.82 11.07
N ILE A 17 5.36 9.01 10.77
CA ILE A 17 4.11 9.19 10.03
C ILE A 17 4.33 8.78 8.57
N TRP A 18 5.41 9.28 7.96
CA TRP A 18 5.79 8.89 6.60
C TRP A 18 5.95 7.36 6.49
N PHE A 19 6.65 6.75 7.44
CA PHE A 19 6.84 5.29 7.44
C PHE A 19 5.52 4.53 7.66
N GLY A 20 4.66 5.02 8.55
CA GLY A 20 3.34 4.43 8.79
C GLY A 20 2.47 4.42 7.53
N ILE A 21 2.48 5.51 6.77
CA ILE A 21 1.75 5.62 5.50
C ILE A 21 2.34 4.68 4.44
N LEU A 22 3.67 4.59 4.35
CA LEU A 22 4.34 3.67 3.44
C LEU A 22 3.94 2.20 3.72
N ILE A 23 3.94 1.81 4.99
CA ILE A 23 3.52 0.46 5.39
C ILE A 23 2.03 0.21 5.10
N ALA A 24 1.16 1.19 5.36
CA ALA A 24 -0.27 1.05 5.03
C ALA A 24 -0.48 0.79 3.53
N LEU A 25 0.20 1.56 2.67
CA LEU A 25 0.14 1.38 1.21
C LEU A 25 0.67 0.02 0.76
N LEU A 26 1.76 -0.47 1.36
CA LEU A 26 2.31 -1.79 1.06
C LEU A 26 1.35 -2.92 1.46
N VAL A 27 0.66 -2.79 2.59
CA VAL A 27 -0.35 -3.77 3.03
C VAL A 27 -1.55 -3.77 2.08
N GLU A 28 -2.04 -2.59 1.69
CA GLU A 28 -3.13 -2.46 0.71
C GLU A 28 -2.75 -3.11 -0.64
N MET A 29 -1.52 -2.86 -1.12
CA MET A 29 -1.03 -3.50 -2.35
C MET A 29 -0.96 -5.03 -2.21
N ALA A 30 -0.58 -5.55 -1.04
CA ALA A 30 -0.56 -6.98 -0.79
C ALA A 30 -1.96 -7.60 -0.79
N MET A 31 -3.00 -6.86 -0.36
CA MET A 31 -4.38 -7.33 -0.36
C MET A 31 -4.98 -7.53 -1.77
N ILE A 32 -4.45 -6.84 -2.77
CA ILE A 32 -4.93 -6.93 -4.16
C ILE A 32 -4.02 -7.78 -5.06
N SER A 33 -2.76 -7.98 -4.68
CA SER A 33 -1.78 -8.74 -5.48
C SER A 33 -1.74 -10.22 -5.06
N PRO A 34 -1.53 -11.18 -5.99
CA PRO A 34 -1.20 -12.55 -5.59
C PRO A 34 0.16 -12.51 -4.90
N PRO A 35 0.30 -12.85 -3.60
CA PRO A 35 -0.10 -14.12 -2.98
C PRO A 35 -1.21 -14.07 -1.91
N ILE A 36 -1.55 -12.89 -1.37
CA ILE A 36 -2.63 -12.75 -0.37
C ILE A 36 -3.97 -12.52 -1.08
N GLY A 37 -4.03 -11.58 -2.03
CA GLY A 37 -5.14 -11.39 -2.97
C GLY A 37 -6.54 -11.33 -2.34
N MET A 38 -6.67 -11.02 -1.05
CA MET A 38 -7.90 -11.20 -0.28
C MET A 38 -9.08 -10.46 -0.94
N ASN A 39 -8.86 -9.24 -1.42
CA ASN A 39 -9.89 -8.46 -2.09
C ASN A 39 -10.33 -9.13 -3.42
N VAL A 40 -9.38 -9.74 -4.14
CA VAL A 40 -9.65 -10.50 -5.38
C VAL A 40 -10.45 -11.77 -5.10
N TYR A 41 -10.10 -12.49 -4.03
CA TYR A 41 -10.82 -13.69 -3.61
C TYR A 41 -12.25 -13.39 -3.16
N VAL A 42 -12.48 -12.26 -2.48
CA VAL A 42 -13.83 -11.80 -2.12
C VAL A 42 -14.66 -11.52 -3.37
N ILE A 43 -14.10 -10.82 -4.37
CA ILE A 43 -14.79 -10.55 -5.65
C ILE A 43 -15.09 -11.87 -6.37
N ALA A 44 -14.15 -12.81 -6.42
CA ALA A 44 -14.37 -14.13 -7.04
C ALA A 44 -15.49 -14.93 -6.34
N GLY A 45 -15.72 -14.72 -5.04
CA GLY A 45 -16.82 -15.34 -4.30
C GLY A 45 -18.21 -14.80 -4.68
N VAL A 46 -18.28 -13.54 -5.11
CA VAL A 46 -19.51 -12.86 -5.56
C VAL A 46 -19.74 -13.08 -7.06
N ALA A 47 -18.70 -12.90 -7.87
CA ALA A 47 -18.72 -13.02 -9.33
C ALA A 47 -18.26 -14.41 -9.77
N LYS A 48 -19.04 -15.44 -9.44
CA LYS A 48 -18.71 -16.86 -9.69
C LYS A 48 -18.50 -17.20 -11.18
N ASP A 49 -19.09 -16.41 -12.07
CA ASP A 49 -19.01 -16.62 -13.53
C ASP A 49 -17.73 -16.04 -14.15
N VAL A 50 -16.93 -15.31 -13.37
CA VAL A 50 -15.70 -14.66 -13.85
C VAL A 50 -14.48 -15.46 -13.37
N PRO A 51 -13.62 -15.96 -14.28
CA PRO A 51 -12.38 -16.60 -13.90
C PRO A 51 -11.49 -15.67 -13.08
N MET A 52 -10.87 -16.19 -12.03
CA MET A 52 -9.99 -15.43 -11.14
C MET A 52 -8.83 -14.76 -11.89
N GLU A 53 -8.32 -15.40 -12.93
CA GLU A 53 -7.27 -14.86 -13.80
C GLU A 53 -7.71 -13.55 -14.49
N THR A 54 -8.97 -13.45 -14.91
CA THR A 54 -9.55 -12.24 -15.51
C THR A 54 -9.59 -11.10 -14.49
N ILE A 55 -9.93 -11.40 -13.24
CA ILE A 55 -9.99 -10.41 -12.16
C ILE A 55 -8.57 -9.90 -11.84
N PHE A 56 -7.59 -10.79 -11.74
CA PHE A 56 -6.19 -10.40 -11.54
C PHE A 56 -5.63 -9.56 -12.68
N LYS A 57 -5.94 -9.92 -13.94
CA LYS A 57 -5.56 -9.12 -15.11
C LYS A 57 -6.20 -7.72 -15.09
N GLY A 58 -7.45 -7.62 -14.65
CA GLY A 58 -8.16 -6.34 -14.52
C GLY A 58 -7.57 -5.41 -13.45
N ILE A 59 -6.94 -5.97 -12.42
CA ILE A 59 -6.36 -5.21 -11.30
C ILE A 59 -4.92 -4.74 -11.60
N LEU A 60 -4.26 -5.33 -12.58
CA LEU A 60 -2.89 -5.00 -12.98
C LEU A 60 -2.62 -3.48 -13.19
N PRO A 61 -3.46 -2.71 -13.92
CA PRO A 61 -3.26 -1.25 -14.04
C PRO A 61 -3.34 -0.50 -12.71
N PHE A 62 -4.17 -0.98 -11.77
CA PHE A 62 -4.27 -0.40 -10.44
C PHE A 62 -3.02 -0.68 -9.60
N VAL A 63 -2.48 -1.91 -9.67
CA VAL A 63 -1.22 -2.27 -9.00
C VAL A 63 -0.06 -1.41 -9.52
N LEU A 64 0.03 -1.21 -10.83
CA LEU A 64 1.04 -0.32 -11.42
C LEU A 64 0.95 1.10 -10.89
N THR A 65 -0.27 1.64 -10.80
CA THR A 65 -0.51 3.00 -10.28
C THR A 65 -0.13 3.10 -8.80
N MET A 66 -0.49 2.10 -7.98
CA MET A 66 -0.06 2.05 -6.57
C MET A 66 1.46 1.97 -6.45
N PHE A 67 2.13 1.21 -7.31
CA PHE A 67 3.59 1.09 -7.30
C PHE A 67 4.27 2.43 -7.63
N LEU A 68 3.77 3.14 -8.65
CA LEU A 68 4.22 4.49 -8.96
C LEU A 68 3.98 5.46 -7.80
N PHE A 69 2.85 5.36 -7.12
CA PHE A 69 2.53 6.19 -5.97
C PHE A 69 3.47 5.91 -4.77
N ILE A 70 3.80 4.65 -4.53
CA ILE A 70 4.78 4.27 -3.50
C ILE A 70 6.16 4.87 -3.82
N ILE A 71 6.63 4.73 -5.07
CA ILE A 71 7.90 5.34 -5.50
C ILE A 71 7.86 6.85 -5.30
N LEU A 72 6.75 7.50 -5.65
CA LEU A 72 6.57 8.93 -5.48
C LEU A 72 6.67 9.36 -4.01
N ILE A 73 6.04 8.63 -3.08
CA ILE A 73 6.12 8.92 -1.64
C ILE A 73 7.51 8.67 -1.07
N ILE A 74 8.22 7.67 -1.59
CA ILE A 74 9.61 7.40 -1.20
C ILE A 74 10.53 8.54 -1.66
N ALA A 75 10.37 9.00 -2.91
CA ALA A 75 11.17 10.10 -3.47
C ALA A 75 10.80 11.46 -2.85
N PHE A 76 9.52 11.67 -2.51
CA PHE A 76 9.00 12.93 -2.00
C PHE A 76 8.18 12.73 -0.71
N PRO A 77 8.84 12.49 0.45
CA PRO A 77 8.17 12.33 1.75
C PRO A 77 7.28 13.52 2.14
N GLN A 78 7.58 14.71 1.60
CA GLN A 78 6.84 15.92 1.89
C GLN A 78 5.37 15.84 1.47
N ILE A 79 5.01 15.02 0.47
CA ILE A 79 3.62 14.86 0.01
C ILE A 79 2.74 14.37 1.15
N VAL A 80 3.20 13.36 1.89
CA VAL A 80 2.44 12.76 2.99
C VAL A 80 2.61 13.51 4.30
N LEU A 81 3.69 14.27 4.45
CA LEU A 81 3.93 15.09 5.63
C LEU A 81 3.35 16.50 5.53
N PHE A 82 2.87 16.91 4.36
CA PHE A 82 2.32 18.25 4.15
C PHE A 82 1.18 18.56 5.12
N LEU A 83 0.17 17.70 5.14
CA LEU A 83 -0.99 17.88 6.01
C LEU A 83 -0.62 17.77 7.51
N PRO A 84 0.11 16.73 7.97
CA PRO A 84 0.58 16.65 9.35
C PRO A 84 1.36 17.88 9.81
N LYS A 85 2.23 18.44 8.96
CA LYS A 85 3.01 19.65 9.27
C LYS A 85 2.18 20.93 9.30
N LEU A 86 1.03 20.95 8.64
CA LEU A 86 0.14 22.11 8.64
C LEU A 86 -0.72 22.16 9.91
N ILE A 87 -1.00 21.00 10.51
CA ILE A 87 -1.91 20.87 11.67
C ILE A 87 -1.20 20.61 13.00
N SER A 88 0.11 20.28 12.98
CA SER A 88 0.94 20.04 14.17
C SER A 88 1.91 21.19 14.39
#